data_AF-A0A0T7BZP5-F1
#
_entry.id   AF-A0A0T7BZP5-F1
#
_cell.length_a   1.000
_cell.length_b   1.000
_cell.length_c   1.000
_cell.angle_alpha   90.00
_cell.angle_beta   90.00
_cell.angle_gamma   90.00
#
_symmetry.space_group_name_H-M   'P 1'
#
loop_
_entity.id
_entity.type
_entity.pdbx_description
1 polymer ?
#
loop_
_entity_poly.entity_id
_entity_poly.type
_entity_poly.pdbx_seq_one_letter_code
_entity_poly.pdbx_strand_id
1 'polypeptide(L)'
;MLFKADTYDFVSESNENNNTFAFQITVNNKSSGNNGKYQTDIGYGLVNAAAAVAKGIGKNAFANINNLGGNNWGADLVKAPEVWAQGYTGKGITVAVIDTGVDTKHVDLSANIWKNTKEIAGNGIDDDGNGYIDDVNGWNFVNNNNNISDVQGHGTHVAGTIAAVKNNIGVTGIAYNAKIMPVKVLGDDGYGTYSGIAKGIRYAVNNGANVINLSLGGDSGNLELQQAIEYANSKGVFVVMASGNEGYSQPGYPAYYAKKWGIAVGSVNYNNDLSYFSNRAGVDPLAYVTAPGENIYSTTPGNSYGYKSGTSMATPHVAGVVALMLSANPNLTPAQVRSILTSTATA
;
A
#
# COMPACT_ATOMS: atom_id res chain seq x y z
N MET A 1 -16.89 15.37 -5.14
CA MET A 1 -15.55 15.56 -5.70
C MET A 1 -14.55 15.52 -4.58
N LEU A 2 -13.47 14.76 -4.70
CA LEU A 2 -13.25 13.49 -5.41
C LEU A 2 -11.90 13.04 -4.78
N PHE A 3 -11.80 11.79 -4.36
CA PHE A 3 -10.53 11.25 -3.87
C PHE A 3 -9.43 11.50 -4.88
N LYS A 4 -8.23 11.86 -4.43
CA LYS A 4 -7.06 11.99 -5.29
C LYS A 4 -6.12 10.82 -5.05
N ALA A 5 -5.36 10.42 -6.07
CA ALA A 5 -4.11 9.72 -5.87
C ALA A 5 -3.27 10.54 -4.89
N ASP A 6 -2.81 9.93 -3.80
CA ASP A 6 -2.15 10.69 -2.74
C ASP A 6 -0.66 10.82 -3.05
N THR A 7 -0.30 11.63 -4.02
CA THR A 7 1.09 11.96 -4.37
C THR A 7 1.47 13.36 -3.94
N TYR A 8 2.73 13.51 -3.56
CA TYR A 8 3.38 14.80 -3.46
C TYR A 8 4.28 14.93 -4.69
N ASP A 9 3.79 15.63 -5.72
CA ASP A 9 4.58 15.84 -6.94
C ASP A 9 5.60 16.96 -6.73
N PHE A 10 6.88 16.64 -6.82
CA PHE A 10 7.92 17.63 -7.12
C PHE A 10 8.38 17.46 -8.56
N VAL A 11 8.21 18.53 -9.36
CA VAL A 11 9.13 18.82 -10.46
C VAL A 11 10.35 19.48 -9.82
N SER A 12 11.53 18.87 -9.96
CA SER A 12 12.75 19.41 -9.36
C SER A 12 13.23 20.66 -10.09
N GLU A 13 13.25 21.80 -9.40
CA GLU A 13 14.23 22.86 -9.65
C GLU A 13 15.02 23.11 -8.37
N SER A 14 16.34 23.07 -8.49
CA SER A 14 17.31 23.30 -7.42
C SER A 14 17.40 24.78 -7.06
N ASN A 15 17.34 25.12 -5.78
CA ASN A 15 18.34 26.01 -5.17
C ASN A 15 18.27 26.04 -3.63
N GLU A 16 19.46 26.16 -3.03
CA GLU A 16 19.73 26.18 -1.59
C GLU A 16 19.19 27.43 -0.88
N ASN A 17 18.89 27.29 0.43
CA ASN A 17 19.58 28.04 1.50
C ASN A 17 19.08 27.67 2.91
N ASN A 18 20.03 27.44 3.81
CA ASN A 18 19.89 27.16 5.24
C ASN A 18 19.22 28.30 6.04
N ASN A 19 18.44 27.93 7.06
CA ASN A 19 18.55 28.51 8.41
C ASN A 19 17.77 27.70 9.45
N THR A 20 18.48 27.25 10.49
CA THR A 20 18.01 26.42 11.60
C THR A 20 17.55 27.30 12.78
N PHE A 21 16.41 26.99 13.38
CA PHE A 21 16.02 27.48 14.71
C PHE A 21 15.53 26.30 15.56
N ALA A 22 16.24 26.03 16.66
CA ALA A 22 15.87 25.00 17.63
C ALA A 22 14.97 25.59 18.73
N PHE A 23 13.80 25.00 18.94
CA PHE A 23 12.98 25.22 20.14
C PHE A 23 12.93 23.93 20.97
N GLN A 24 13.41 24.00 22.22
CA GLN A 24 13.16 22.95 23.21
C GLN A 24 11.72 23.02 23.69
N ILE A 25 10.97 21.92 23.57
CA ILE A 25 9.69 21.73 24.23
C ILE A 25 9.79 20.54 25.17
N THR A 26 9.64 20.80 26.47
CA THR A 26 9.51 19.78 27.52
C THR A 26 8.05 19.35 27.59
N VAL A 27 7.76 18.07 27.35
CA VAL A 27 6.40 17.50 27.51
C VAL A 27 6.36 16.58 28.73
N ASN A 28 5.46 16.90 29.66
CA ASN A 28 5.17 16.13 30.86
C ASN A 28 4.22 14.96 30.54
N ASN A 29 4.65 13.73 30.82
CA ASN A 29 3.85 12.51 30.66
C ASN A 29 2.87 12.31 31.83
N LYS A 30 1.58 12.10 31.52
CA LYS A 30 0.64 11.37 32.39
C LYS A 30 -0.17 10.35 31.59
N SER A 31 -0.17 9.12 32.09
CA SER A 31 -0.56 7.86 31.43
C SER A 31 -2.06 7.56 31.45
N SER A 32 -2.53 6.81 30.44
CA SER A 32 -3.54 5.76 30.62
C SER A 32 -3.65 4.87 29.37
N GLY A 33 -3.21 3.60 29.45
CA GLY A 33 -3.75 2.50 28.63
C GLY A 33 -3.03 2.07 27.35
N ASN A 34 -1.77 2.44 27.10
CA ASN A 34 -1.01 1.96 25.94
C ASN A 34 0.40 1.54 26.37
N ASN A 35 0.94 0.43 25.85
CA ASN A 35 2.26 -0.14 26.20
C ASN A 35 3.46 0.73 25.76
N GLY A 36 3.46 2.05 26.04
CA GLY A 36 4.57 2.97 25.82
C GLY A 36 5.10 3.14 24.40
N LYS A 37 4.59 2.38 23.42
CA LYS A 37 5.17 2.25 22.06
C LYS A 37 4.52 3.17 21.03
N TYR A 38 3.27 3.57 21.25
CA TYR A 38 2.55 4.43 20.29
C TYR A 38 3.00 5.88 20.43
N GLN A 39 3.42 6.50 19.32
CA GLN A 39 3.84 7.89 19.24
C GLN A 39 2.85 8.67 18.37
N THR A 40 2.63 9.94 18.70
CA THR A 40 1.66 10.79 17.98
C THR A 40 2.01 11.00 16.52
N ASP A 41 3.29 10.92 16.19
CA ASP A 41 3.78 11.23 14.84
C ASP A 41 3.84 9.96 13.98
N ILE A 42 4.53 8.93 14.47
CA ILE A 42 4.83 7.71 13.72
C ILE A 42 3.97 6.49 14.11
N GLY A 43 3.02 6.65 15.03
CA GLY A 43 2.19 5.56 15.54
C GLY A 43 3.04 4.47 16.18
N TYR A 44 2.98 3.25 15.65
CA TYR A 44 3.78 2.13 16.16
C TYR A 44 5.20 2.04 15.57
N GLY A 45 5.57 2.94 14.66
CA GLY A 45 6.88 3.02 14.00
C GLY A 45 6.95 2.32 12.64
N LEU A 46 8.17 2.15 12.15
CA LEU A 46 8.50 1.55 10.86
C LEU A 46 8.09 0.07 10.79
N VAL A 47 7.42 -0.31 9.71
CA VAL A 47 7.08 -1.71 9.43
C VAL A 47 8.34 -2.58 9.29
N ASN A 48 8.33 -3.75 9.94
CA ASN A 48 9.43 -4.72 9.87
C ASN A 48 8.91 -6.08 9.38
N ALA A 49 9.17 -6.39 8.11
CA ALA A 49 8.68 -7.59 7.43
C ALA A 49 9.26 -8.87 8.05
N ALA A 50 10.56 -8.89 8.34
CA ALA A 50 11.23 -10.04 8.95
C ALA A 50 10.58 -10.43 10.29
N ALA A 51 10.37 -9.45 11.18
CA ALA A 51 9.73 -9.67 12.47
C ALA A 51 8.24 -10.03 12.33
N ALA A 52 7.51 -9.36 11.44
CA ALA A 52 6.09 -9.60 11.22
C ALA A 52 5.83 -11.01 10.67
N VAL A 53 6.57 -11.43 9.63
CA VAL A 53 6.42 -12.75 9.03
C VAL A 53 6.84 -13.85 10.00
N ALA A 54 7.99 -13.69 10.68
CA ALA A 54 8.44 -14.63 11.70
C ALA A 54 7.38 -14.83 12.80
N LYS A 55 6.82 -13.74 13.33
CA LYS A 55 5.76 -13.81 14.34
C LYS A 55 4.50 -14.47 13.80
N GLY A 56 4.13 -14.21 12.55
CA GLY A 56 2.97 -14.80 11.89
C GLY A 56 3.04 -16.33 11.74
N ILE A 57 4.25 -16.90 11.71
CA ILE A 57 4.49 -18.36 11.66
C ILE A 57 4.99 -18.93 13.01
N GLY A 58 4.91 -18.16 14.10
CA GLY A 58 5.33 -18.62 15.43
C GLY A 58 6.84 -18.83 15.60
N LYS A 59 7.67 -18.12 14.82
CA LYS A 59 9.14 -18.16 14.90
C LYS A 59 9.71 -16.86 15.49
N ASN A 60 10.95 -16.95 15.95
CA ASN A 60 11.77 -15.78 16.28
C ASN A 60 12.16 -15.00 15.01
N ALA A 61 12.51 -13.73 15.18
CA ALA A 61 12.92 -12.85 14.09
C ALA A 61 14.02 -13.47 13.21
N PHE A 62 13.90 -13.28 11.89
CA PHE A 62 14.88 -13.79 10.94
C PHE A 62 16.22 -13.06 11.09
N ALA A 63 17.30 -13.75 10.74
CA ALA A 63 18.64 -13.17 10.74
C ALA A 63 18.73 -12.04 9.70
N ASN A 64 19.44 -10.98 10.03
CA ASN A 64 19.74 -9.91 9.09
C ASN A 64 20.53 -10.44 7.90
N ILE A 65 20.24 -9.90 6.72
CA ILE A 65 21.04 -10.18 5.52
C ILE A 65 21.58 -8.87 4.94
N ASN A 66 22.54 -8.97 4.02
CA ASN A 66 23.09 -7.80 3.37
C ASN A 66 22.02 -7.08 2.55
N ASN A 67 21.97 -5.76 2.70
CA ASN A 67 21.11 -4.89 1.90
C ASN A 67 21.39 -5.07 0.41
N LEU A 68 20.35 -5.01 -0.41
CA LEU A 68 20.44 -4.95 -1.86
C LEU A 68 21.09 -3.63 -2.32
N GLY A 69 20.79 -2.54 -1.62
CA GLY A 69 21.25 -1.19 -1.94
C GLY A 69 20.60 -0.59 -3.18
N GLY A 70 21.08 0.62 -3.54
CA GLY A 70 20.60 1.37 -4.70
C GLY A 70 19.09 1.65 -4.63
N ASN A 71 18.40 1.37 -5.74
CA ASN A 71 16.97 1.67 -5.88
C ASN A 71 16.05 0.76 -5.03
N ASN A 72 16.59 -0.29 -4.39
CA ASN A 72 15.82 -1.22 -3.55
C ASN A 72 15.90 -0.89 -2.05
N TRP A 73 16.38 0.31 -1.70
CA TRP A 73 16.55 0.70 -0.29
C TRP A 73 15.26 0.59 0.54
N GLY A 74 14.09 0.82 -0.07
CA GLY A 74 12.81 0.67 0.61
C GLY A 74 12.55 -0.78 1.03
N ALA A 75 12.91 -1.75 0.19
CA ALA A 75 12.85 -3.17 0.51
C ALA A 75 13.82 -3.54 1.64
N ASP A 76 15.03 -2.97 1.61
CA ASP A 76 16.03 -3.15 2.67
C ASP A 76 15.55 -2.58 4.01
N LEU A 77 14.96 -1.38 3.99
CA LEU A 77 14.50 -0.70 5.20
C LEU A 77 13.37 -1.46 5.88
N VAL A 78 12.42 -2.02 5.11
CA VAL A 78 11.34 -2.86 5.67
C VAL A 78 11.75 -4.30 5.95
N LYS A 79 13.02 -4.69 5.70
CA LYS A 79 13.53 -6.05 5.93
C LYS A 79 12.85 -7.13 5.09
N ALA A 80 12.48 -6.80 3.85
CA ALA A 80 11.92 -7.77 2.91
C ALA A 80 12.94 -8.84 2.46
N PRO A 81 14.23 -8.51 2.19
CA PRO A 81 15.23 -9.50 1.78
C PRO A 81 15.38 -10.67 2.77
N GLU A 82 15.33 -10.40 4.08
CA GLU A 82 15.38 -11.42 5.12
C GLU A 82 14.22 -12.42 5.01
N VAL A 83 13.02 -11.95 4.64
CA VAL A 83 11.85 -12.79 4.40
C VAL A 83 12.02 -13.63 3.13
N TRP A 84 12.54 -13.04 2.07
CA TRP A 84 12.80 -13.75 0.81
C TRP A 84 13.81 -14.88 0.98
N ALA A 85 14.81 -14.70 1.85
CA ALA A 85 15.76 -15.75 2.19
C ALA A 85 15.11 -16.97 2.88
N GLN A 86 13.91 -16.80 3.45
CA GLN A 86 13.10 -17.91 3.99
C GLN A 86 12.18 -18.55 2.95
N GLY A 87 12.18 -18.08 1.69
CA GLY A 87 11.35 -18.61 0.62
C GLY A 87 9.94 -18.03 0.54
N TYR A 88 9.60 -17.05 1.39
CA TYR A 88 8.32 -16.34 1.30
C TYR A 88 8.45 -15.12 0.40
N THR A 89 7.68 -15.09 -0.67
CA THR A 89 7.84 -14.11 -1.76
C THR A 89 6.51 -13.47 -2.18
N GLY A 90 5.43 -13.74 -1.45
CA GLY A 90 4.07 -13.32 -1.81
C GLY A 90 3.37 -14.28 -2.78
N LYS A 91 4.02 -15.38 -3.18
CA LYS A 91 3.44 -16.37 -4.09
C LYS A 91 2.08 -16.86 -3.56
N GLY A 92 1.09 -16.86 -4.46
CA GLY A 92 -0.27 -17.32 -4.15
C GLY A 92 -1.16 -16.24 -3.52
N ILE A 93 -0.63 -15.03 -3.29
CA ILE A 93 -1.39 -13.91 -2.75
C ILE A 93 -1.75 -12.93 -3.86
N THR A 94 -3.00 -12.49 -3.87
CA THR A 94 -3.50 -11.45 -4.76
C THR A 94 -3.65 -10.14 -3.99
N VAL A 95 -3.02 -9.09 -4.49
CA VAL A 95 -3.10 -7.72 -3.96
C VAL A 95 -3.83 -6.85 -4.97
N ALA A 96 -4.98 -6.30 -4.58
CA ALA A 96 -5.71 -5.35 -5.41
C ALA A 96 -5.12 -3.95 -5.28
N VAL A 97 -4.83 -3.33 -6.43
CA VAL A 97 -4.39 -1.94 -6.54
C VAL A 97 -5.57 -1.14 -7.03
N ILE A 98 -6.23 -0.44 -6.10
CA ILE A 98 -7.42 0.36 -6.34
C ILE A 98 -6.98 1.80 -6.58
N ASP A 99 -6.76 2.16 -7.84
CA ASP A 99 -5.94 3.32 -8.21
C ASP A 99 -6.27 3.88 -9.62
N THR A 100 -5.32 4.48 -10.33
CA THR A 100 -5.43 5.05 -11.69
C THR A 100 -5.36 4.00 -12.81
N GLY A 101 -5.29 2.72 -12.48
CA GLY A 101 -5.04 1.63 -13.42
C GLY A 101 -3.64 1.05 -13.25
N VAL A 102 -3.25 0.11 -14.12
CA VAL A 102 -1.88 -0.43 -14.15
C VAL A 102 -1.48 -0.68 -15.61
N ASP A 103 -0.24 -0.35 -15.98
CA ASP A 103 0.36 -0.85 -17.22
C ASP A 103 0.65 -2.35 -17.12
N THR A 104 -0.33 -3.17 -17.49
CA THR A 104 -0.24 -4.63 -17.43
C THR A 104 0.76 -5.24 -18.41
N LYS A 105 1.26 -4.44 -19.36
CA LYS A 105 2.25 -4.86 -20.36
C LYS A 105 3.67 -4.49 -19.96
N HIS A 106 3.84 -3.77 -18.83
CA HIS A 106 5.15 -3.41 -18.32
C HIS A 106 6.01 -4.68 -18.12
N VAL A 107 7.23 -4.69 -18.66
CA VAL A 107 8.12 -5.88 -18.65
C VAL A 107 8.39 -6.40 -17.23
N ASP A 108 8.35 -5.51 -16.26
CA ASP A 108 8.61 -5.81 -14.85
C ASP A 108 7.34 -6.11 -14.02
N LEU A 109 6.15 -6.07 -14.63
CA LEU A 109 4.87 -6.36 -13.97
C LEU A 109 4.07 -7.47 -14.65
N SER A 110 4.18 -7.62 -15.97
CA SER A 110 3.34 -8.49 -16.78
C SER A 110 3.22 -9.93 -16.27
N ALA A 111 4.31 -10.49 -15.72
CA ALA A 111 4.32 -11.84 -15.15
C ALA A 111 3.50 -11.95 -13.85
N ASN A 112 3.27 -10.84 -13.17
CA ASN A 112 2.58 -10.72 -11.89
C ASN A 112 1.20 -10.09 -11.99
N ILE A 113 0.66 -9.84 -13.19
CA ILE A 113 -0.72 -9.40 -13.32
C ILE A 113 -1.68 -10.55 -13.02
N TRP A 114 -2.69 -10.28 -12.19
CA TRP A 114 -3.81 -11.18 -11.90
C TRP A 114 -4.65 -11.38 -13.15
N LYS A 115 -5.21 -12.58 -13.28
CA LYS A 115 -6.08 -12.93 -14.39
C LYS A 115 -7.38 -13.53 -13.84
N ASN A 116 -8.52 -12.97 -14.22
CA ASN A 116 -9.80 -13.65 -14.09
C ASN A 116 -9.78 -14.87 -15.02
N THR A 117 -9.70 -16.07 -14.44
CA THR A 117 -9.64 -17.32 -15.22
C THR A 117 -11.02 -17.79 -15.67
N LYS A 118 -12.07 -17.10 -15.24
CA LYS A 118 -13.46 -17.40 -15.58
C LYS A 118 -13.95 -16.60 -16.80
N GLU A 119 -13.22 -15.58 -17.22
CA GLU A 119 -13.50 -14.77 -18.42
C GLU A 119 -12.83 -15.31 -19.67
N ILE A 120 -13.53 -15.24 -20.80
CA ILE A 120 -13.01 -15.50 -22.14
C ILE A 120 -12.72 -14.16 -22.81
N ALA A 121 -11.43 -13.81 -22.87
CA ALA A 121 -11.01 -12.51 -23.37
C ALA A 121 -11.57 -12.12 -24.74
N GLY A 122 -12.30 -11.01 -24.77
CA GLY A 122 -12.71 -10.31 -25.99
C GLY A 122 -13.95 -10.91 -26.67
N ASN A 123 -14.76 -11.69 -25.95
CA ASN A 123 -16.01 -12.22 -26.47
C ASN A 123 -17.20 -11.26 -26.26
N GLY A 124 -17.03 -10.19 -25.49
CA GLY A 124 -18.08 -9.20 -25.19
C GLY A 124 -19.15 -9.72 -24.22
N ILE A 125 -18.86 -10.77 -23.45
CA ILE A 125 -19.77 -11.43 -22.52
C ILE A 125 -19.18 -11.33 -21.11
N ASP A 126 -20.05 -11.27 -20.10
CA ASP A 126 -19.71 -11.48 -18.69
C ASP A 126 -19.85 -12.99 -18.42
N ASP A 127 -18.76 -13.73 -18.60
CA ASP A 127 -18.76 -15.20 -18.60
C ASP A 127 -18.95 -15.77 -17.19
N ASP A 128 -18.48 -15.04 -16.17
CA ASP A 128 -18.56 -15.45 -14.78
C ASP A 128 -19.80 -14.89 -14.03
N GLY A 129 -20.55 -14.00 -14.68
CA GLY A 129 -21.79 -13.42 -14.18
C GLY A 129 -21.58 -12.45 -13.02
N ASN A 130 -20.38 -11.86 -12.90
CA ASN A 130 -20.03 -10.96 -11.80
C ASN A 130 -20.49 -9.51 -12.04
N GLY A 131 -21.02 -9.20 -13.23
CA GLY A 131 -21.50 -7.89 -13.65
C GLY A 131 -20.50 -7.08 -14.48
N TYR A 132 -19.35 -7.64 -14.87
CA TYR A 132 -18.24 -6.94 -15.51
C TYR A 132 -17.74 -7.69 -16.75
N ILE A 133 -18.24 -7.27 -17.92
CA ILE A 133 -17.91 -7.87 -19.22
C ILE A 133 -16.40 -7.85 -19.50
N ASP A 134 -15.80 -9.00 -19.78
CA ASP A 134 -14.39 -9.13 -20.17
C ASP A 134 -13.41 -8.52 -19.14
N ASP A 135 -13.66 -8.63 -17.84
CA ASP A 135 -12.80 -8.13 -16.75
C ASP A 135 -11.52 -8.97 -16.51
N VAL A 136 -10.96 -9.52 -17.59
CA VAL A 136 -9.86 -10.50 -17.65
C VAL A 136 -8.67 -10.15 -16.74
N ASN A 137 -8.33 -8.87 -16.62
CA ASN A 137 -7.21 -8.41 -15.80
C ASN A 137 -7.62 -7.36 -14.77
N GLY A 138 -8.91 -7.10 -14.58
CA GLY A 138 -9.39 -6.01 -13.73
C GLY A 138 -10.53 -5.22 -14.37
N TRP A 139 -11.02 -4.24 -13.63
CA TRP A 139 -12.14 -3.39 -14.05
C TRP A 139 -11.86 -1.90 -13.87
N ASN A 140 -12.43 -1.09 -14.75
CA ASN A 140 -12.40 0.37 -14.68
C ASN A 140 -13.76 0.93 -14.30
N PHE A 141 -13.87 1.39 -13.05
CA PHE A 141 -15.07 2.02 -12.48
C PHE A 141 -15.23 3.49 -12.86
N VAL A 142 -14.22 4.13 -13.46
CA VAL A 142 -14.31 5.51 -13.97
C VAL A 142 -15.17 5.53 -15.24
N ASN A 143 -14.89 4.61 -16.16
CA ASN A 143 -15.55 4.55 -17.47
C ASN A 143 -16.48 3.33 -17.63
N ASN A 144 -16.61 2.51 -16.60
CA ASN A 144 -17.43 1.30 -16.56
C ASN A 144 -17.14 0.33 -17.71
N ASN A 145 -15.87 -0.05 -17.86
CA ASN A 145 -15.40 -0.99 -18.88
C ASN A 145 -14.15 -1.76 -18.40
N ASN A 146 -13.61 -2.65 -19.22
CA ASN A 146 -12.41 -3.43 -18.93
C ASN A 146 -11.08 -2.70 -19.29
N ASN A 147 -11.13 -1.42 -19.69
CA ASN A 147 -9.91 -0.67 -19.98
C ASN A 147 -9.27 -0.14 -18.69
N ILE A 148 -8.35 -0.91 -18.15
CA ILE A 148 -7.58 -0.62 -16.93
C ILE A 148 -6.23 0.06 -17.19
N SER A 149 -5.97 0.56 -18.40
CA SER A 149 -4.70 1.20 -18.74
C SER A 149 -4.42 2.39 -17.82
N ASP A 150 -3.16 2.51 -17.38
CA ASP A 150 -2.72 3.62 -16.55
C ASP A 150 -2.08 4.71 -17.41
N VAL A 151 -2.83 5.78 -17.68
CA VAL A 151 -2.32 6.97 -18.37
C VAL A 151 -1.62 7.91 -17.39
N GLN A 152 -2.08 7.95 -16.14
CA GLN A 152 -1.56 8.84 -15.11
C GLN A 152 -0.18 8.35 -14.61
N GLY A 153 -0.06 7.05 -14.35
CA GLY A 153 1.17 6.37 -13.94
C GLY A 153 1.29 6.06 -12.45
N HIS A 154 0.39 6.57 -11.61
CA HIS A 154 0.41 6.37 -10.17
C HIS A 154 0.18 4.90 -9.78
N GLY A 155 -0.88 4.28 -10.28
CA GLY A 155 -1.20 2.89 -9.98
C GLY A 155 -0.13 1.91 -10.48
N THR A 156 0.54 2.20 -11.60
CA THR A 156 1.69 1.43 -12.09
C THR A 156 2.88 1.54 -11.12
N HIS A 157 3.16 2.72 -10.57
CA HIS A 157 4.23 2.92 -9.58
C HIS A 157 3.97 2.18 -8.26
N VAL A 158 2.72 2.26 -7.79
CA VAL A 158 2.22 1.50 -6.64
C VAL A 158 2.33 -0.01 -6.88
N ALA A 159 1.91 -0.51 -8.05
CA ALA A 159 1.97 -1.92 -8.40
C ALA A 159 3.42 -2.46 -8.43
N GLY A 160 4.37 -1.68 -8.97
CA GLY A 160 5.79 -2.05 -8.97
C GLY A 160 6.38 -2.18 -7.57
N THR A 161 6.01 -1.26 -6.67
CA THR A 161 6.47 -1.30 -5.27
C THR A 161 5.99 -2.58 -4.58
N ILE A 162 4.76 -3.03 -4.88
CA ILE A 162 4.20 -4.28 -4.33
C ILE A 162 4.85 -5.51 -4.95
N ALA A 163 4.87 -5.63 -6.27
CA ALA A 163 5.16 -6.90 -6.95
C ALA A 163 5.88 -6.76 -8.31
N ALA A 164 6.75 -5.77 -8.49
CA ALA A 164 7.73 -5.84 -9.59
C ALA A 164 8.54 -7.14 -9.52
N VAL A 165 8.77 -7.75 -10.67
CA VAL A 165 9.33 -9.11 -10.78
C VAL A 165 10.81 -9.08 -10.41
N LYS A 166 11.27 -10.04 -9.61
CA LYS A 166 12.70 -10.22 -9.36
C LYS A 166 13.39 -10.81 -10.60
N ASN A 167 13.81 -9.97 -11.54
CA ASN A 167 14.37 -10.35 -12.86
C ASN A 167 15.68 -9.61 -13.24
N ASN A 168 16.26 -8.84 -12.32
CA ASN A 168 17.43 -7.97 -12.53
C ASN A 168 17.20 -6.76 -13.47
N ILE A 169 15.95 -6.43 -13.76
CA ILE A 169 15.55 -5.22 -14.48
C ILE A 169 14.85 -4.32 -13.47
N GLY A 170 15.01 -3.00 -13.58
CA GLY A 170 14.16 -2.08 -12.83
C GLY A 170 14.29 -2.18 -11.32
N VAL A 171 13.23 -2.68 -10.67
CA VAL A 171 13.10 -2.79 -9.21
C VAL A 171 12.58 -4.17 -8.81
N THR A 172 12.74 -4.55 -7.55
CA THR A 172 12.10 -5.75 -7.00
C THR A 172 11.01 -5.35 -6.03
N GLY A 173 9.76 -5.76 -6.32
CA GLY A 173 8.63 -5.50 -5.43
C GLY A 173 8.79 -6.24 -4.10
N ILE A 174 8.21 -5.69 -3.03
CA ILE A 174 8.28 -6.28 -1.68
C ILE A 174 7.79 -7.74 -1.67
N ALA A 175 6.74 -8.03 -2.43
CA ALA A 175 6.16 -9.35 -2.64
C ALA A 175 6.25 -9.74 -4.12
N TYR A 176 7.46 -9.89 -4.65
CA TYR A 176 7.76 -10.07 -6.09
C TYR A 176 7.15 -11.31 -6.78
N ASN A 177 6.42 -12.19 -6.08
CA ASN A 177 5.60 -13.25 -6.69
C ASN A 177 4.10 -13.14 -6.39
N ALA A 178 3.66 -12.08 -5.71
CA ALA A 178 2.24 -11.78 -5.56
C ALA A 178 1.62 -11.42 -6.92
N LYS A 179 0.30 -11.57 -7.02
CA LYS A 179 -0.47 -11.13 -8.18
C LYS A 179 -1.09 -9.77 -7.92
N ILE A 180 -0.95 -8.84 -8.87
CA ILE A 180 -1.59 -7.53 -8.83
C ILE A 180 -2.93 -7.62 -9.53
N MET A 181 -4.01 -7.25 -8.85
CA MET A 181 -5.35 -7.07 -9.43
C MET A 181 -5.59 -5.56 -9.63
N PRO A 182 -5.40 -5.03 -10.85
CA PRO A 182 -5.75 -3.66 -11.19
C PRO A 182 -7.25 -3.39 -11.01
N VAL A 183 -7.58 -2.31 -10.30
CA VAL A 183 -8.95 -1.81 -10.19
C VAL A 183 -8.90 -0.30 -10.38
N LYS A 184 -9.24 0.18 -11.59
CA LYS A 184 -9.15 1.61 -11.91
C LYS A 184 -10.38 2.33 -11.35
N VAL A 185 -10.18 3.14 -10.31
CA VAL A 185 -11.22 3.98 -9.69
C VAL A 185 -10.88 5.46 -9.74
N LEU A 186 -9.64 5.80 -10.11
CA LEU A 186 -9.16 7.15 -10.35
C LEU A 186 -8.99 7.36 -11.86
N GLY A 187 -9.49 8.50 -12.34
CA GLY A 187 -9.38 8.93 -13.73
C GLY A 187 -7.94 9.24 -14.13
N ASP A 188 -7.77 9.64 -15.39
CA ASP A 188 -6.45 10.01 -15.91
C ASP A 188 -5.96 11.35 -15.34
N ASP A 189 -6.86 12.12 -14.72
CA ASP A 189 -6.59 13.29 -13.90
C ASP A 189 -6.20 12.95 -12.45
N GLY A 190 -6.20 11.67 -12.07
CA GLY A 190 -5.88 11.21 -10.72
C GLY A 190 -7.04 11.28 -9.73
N TYR A 191 -8.28 11.60 -10.17
CA TYR A 191 -9.42 11.78 -9.29
C TYR A 191 -10.45 10.65 -9.40
N GLY A 192 -11.04 10.21 -8.28
CA GLY A 192 -12.15 9.24 -8.24
C GLY A 192 -13.29 9.60 -7.29
N THR A 193 -14.41 8.89 -7.41
CA THR A 193 -15.60 9.10 -6.56
C THR A 193 -15.64 8.12 -5.38
N TYR A 194 -16.29 8.51 -4.28
CA TYR A 194 -16.54 7.62 -3.14
C TYR A 194 -17.21 6.31 -3.57
N SER A 195 -18.24 6.39 -4.41
CA SER A 195 -18.95 5.19 -4.89
C SER A 195 -18.08 4.33 -5.82
N GLY A 196 -17.27 4.94 -6.70
CA GLY A 196 -16.32 4.21 -7.53
C GLY A 196 -15.30 3.42 -6.70
N ILE A 197 -14.74 4.04 -5.67
CA ILE A 197 -13.81 3.38 -4.74
C ILE A 197 -14.50 2.28 -3.94
N ALA A 198 -15.69 2.55 -3.39
CA ALA A 198 -16.46 1.56 -2.64
C ALA A 198 -16.82 0.32 -3.49
N LYS A 199 -17.21 0.53 -4.75
CA LYS A 199 -17.43 -0.55 -5.73
C LYS A 199 -16.13 -1.28 -6.05
N GLY A 200 -15.02 -0.57 -6.25
CA GLY A 200 -13.70 -1.17 -6.47
C GLY A 200 -13.25 -2.07 -5.32
N ILE A 201 -13.48 -1.66 -4.07
CA ILE A 201 -13.19 -2.48 -2.89
C ILE A 201 -14.03 -3.75 -2.90
N ARG A 202 -15.33 -3.64 -3.18
CA ARG A 202 -16.23 -4.81 -3.25
C ARG A 202 -15.86 -5.75 -4.38
N TYR A 203 -15.52 -5.21 -5.55
CA TYR A 203 -15.00 -5.96 -6.70
C TYR A 203 -13.76 -6.77 -6.29
N ALA A 204 -12.76 -6.10 -5.70
CA ALA A 204 -11.52 -6.75 -5.29
C ALA A 204 -11.77 -7.93 -4.34
N VAL A 205 -12.63 -7.73 -3.33
CA VAL A 205 -13.01 -8.77 -2.38
C VAL A 205 -13.71 -9.94 -3.09
N ASN A 206 -14.69 -9.65 -3.94
CA ASN A 206 -15.49 -10.66 -4.62
C ASN A 206 -14.68 -11.46 -5.66
N ASN A 207 -13.63 -10.85 -6.23
CA ASN A 207 -12.70 -11.48 -7.17
C ASN A 207 -11.46 -12.11 -6.50
N GLY A 208 -11.48 -12.24 -5.17
CA GLY A 208 -10.50 -13.05 -4.44
C GLY A 208 -9.19 -12.34 -4.09
N ALA A 209 -9.19 -11.01 -3.98
CA ALA A 209 -8.07 -10.29 -3.38
C ALA A 209 -7.90 -10.71 -1.91
N ASN A 210 -6.64 -10.86 -1.48
CA ASN A 210 -6.29 -11.08 -0.08
C ASN A 210 -5.93 -9.77 0.63
N VAL A 211 -5.37 -8.83 -0.13
CA VAL A 211 -4.93 -7.52 0.33
C VAL A 211 -5.45 -6.46 -0.61
N ILE A 212 -5.86 -5.31 -0.08
CA ILE A 212 -6.26 -4.13 -0.84
C ILE A 212 -5.31 -2.98 -0.47
N ASN A 213 -4.69 -2.38 -1.49
CA ASN A 213 -3.89 -1.17 -1.36
C ASN A 213 -4.73 0.04 -1.78
N LEU A 214 -4.94 0.98 -0.87
CA LEU A 214 -5.59 2.28 -1.10
C LEU A 214 -4.56 3.41 -0.97
N SER A 215 -3.86 3.69 -2.07
CA SER A 215 -2.94 4.84 -2.21
C SER A 215 -3.71 6.09 -2.66
N LEU A 216 -4.77 6.43 -1.91
CA LEU A 216 -5.68 7.52 -2.23
C LEU A 216 -6.23 8.14 -0.94
N GLY A 217 -6.59 9.42 -1.01
CA GLY A 217 -7.00 10.20 0.15
C GLY A 217 -8.08 11.24 -0.14
N GLY A 218 -8.84 11.59 0.90
CA GLY A 218 -9.85 12.64 0.89
C GLY A 218 -10.14 13.18 2.29
N ASP A 219 -10.67 14.39 2.36
CA ASP A 219 -10.77 15.16 3.61
C ASP A 219 -11.94 14.75 4.52
N SER A 220 -12.85 13.89 4.06
CA SER A 220 -14.08 13.55 4.80
C SER A 220 -14.40 12.07 4.77
N GLY A 221 -15.02 11.62 5.86
CA GLY A 221 -15.58 10.27 5.94
C GLY A 221 -16.81 10.13 5.06
N ASN A 222 -17.04 8.91 4.59
CA ASN A 222 -18.21 8.55 3.80
C ASN A 222 -18.71 7.15 4.20
N LEU A 223 -20.02 7.03 4.41
CA LEU A 223 -20.63 5.79 4.89
C LEU A 223 -20.47 4.62 3.91
N GLU A 224 -20.61 4.85 2.61
CA GLU A 224 -20.50 3.81 1.58
C GLU A 224 -19.07 3.24 1.53
N LEU A 225 -18.07 4.12 1.58
CA LEU A 225 -16.67 3.73 1.65
C LEU A 225 -16.34 2.98 2.94
N GLN A 226 -16.82 3.48 4.09
CA GLN A 226 -16.66 2.80 5.37
C GLN A 226 -17.24 1.38 5.34
N GLN A 227 -18.46 1.22 4.81
CA GLN A 227 -19.11 -0.08 4.68
C GLN A 227 -18.40 -1.01 3.71
N ALA A 228 -17.73 -0.49 2.68
CA ALA A 228 -16.92 -1.31 1.78
C ALA A 228 -15.65 -1.83 2.48
N ILE A 229 -14.99 -1.01 3.30
CA ILE A 229 -13.82 -1.40 4.10
C ILE A 229 -14.22 -2.41 5.18
N GLU A 230 -15.35 -2.18 5.86
CA GLU A 230 -15.92 -3.14 6.80
C GLU A 230 -16.26 -4.47 6.13
N TYR A 231 -16.84 -4.43 4.92
CA TYR A 231 -17.10 -5.62 4.12
C TYR A 231 -15.81 -6.39 3.81
N ALA A 232 -14.76 -5.72 3.34
CA ALA A 232 -13.46 -6.35 3.09
C ALA A 232 -12.92 -7.05 4.35
N ASN A 233 -12.93 -6.36 5.49
CA ASN A 233 -12.49 -6.93 6.76
C ASN A 233 -13.34 -8.15 7.16
N SER A 234 -14.67 -8.09 7.01
CA SER A 234 -15.58 -9.20 7.31
C SER A 234 -15.35 -10.44 6.44
N LYS A 235 -14.76 -10.26 5.24
CA LYS A 235 -14.43 -11.33 4.28
C LYS A 235 -12.98 -11.82 4.42
N GLY A 236 -12.25 -11.33 5.42
CA GLY A 236 -10.86 -11.72 5.66
C GLY A 236 -9.84 -10.98 4.78
N VAL A 237 -10.26 -9.96 4.03
CA VAL A 237 -9.39 -9.16 3.16
C VAL A 237 -8.80 -7.99 3.94
N PHE A 238 -7.48 -7.86 3.93
CA PHE A 238 -6.78 -6.82 4.68
C PHE A 238 -6.65 -5.53 3.86
N VAL A 239 -6.95 -4.37 4.46
CA VAL A 239 -6.93 -3.07 3.78
C VAL A 239 -5.79 -2.20 4.31
N VAL A 240 -4.97 -1.68 3.41
CA VAL A 240 -3.81 -0.81 3.70
C VAL A 240 -4.08 0.57 3.09
N MET A 241 -3.94 1.64 3.89
CA MET A 241 -4.44 2.97 3.54
C MET A 241 -3.38 4.07 3.76
N ALA A 242 -3.16 4.89 2.75
CA ALA A 242 -2.32 6.09 2.79
C ALA A 242 -2.84 7.10 3.82
N SER A 243 -1.96 7.64 4.68
CA SER A 243 -2.39 8.59 5.73
C SER A 243 -2.68 10.01 5.20
N GLY A 244 -2.16 10.38 4.03
CA GLY A 244 -2.27 11.69 3.41
C GLY A 244 -0.96 12.48 3.45
N ASN A 245 -0.85 13.51 2.59
CA ASN A 245 0.39 14.24 2.30
C ASN A 245 0.38 15.72 2.73
N GLU A 246 -0.51 16.11 3.63
CA GLU A 246 -0.72 17.50 4.02
C GLU A 246 0.11 17.93 5.25
N GLY A 247 0.84 16.99 5.86
CA GLY A 247 1.52 17.24 7.13
C GLY A 247 0.53 17.61 8.24
N TYR A 248 -0.65 16.99 8.25
CA TYR A 248 -1.64 17.14 9.30
C TYR A 248 -1.31 16.30 10.54
N SER A 249 -1.88 16.67 11.67
CA SER A 249 -1.63 16.02 12.97
C SER A 249 -2.29 14.65 13.12
N GLN A 250 -3.12 14.23 12.15
CA GLN A 250 -3.80 12.93 12.14
C GLN A 250 -4.04 12.48 10.69
N PRO A 251 -4.36 11.20 10.44
CA PRO A 251 -4.62 10.71 9.08
C PRO A 251 -5.92 11.28 8.48
N GLY A 252 -5.95 11.41 7.16
CA GLY A 252 -7.17 11.65 6.39
C GLY A 252 -8.01 10.37 6.20
N TYR A 253 -9.05 10.44 5.38
CA TYR A 253 -9.85 9.26 5.01
C TYR A 253 -9.34 8.64 3.70
N PRO A 254 -9.36 7.30 3.55
CA PRO A 254 -9.93 6.31 4.45
C PRO A 254 -9.03 5.90 5.63
N ALA A 255 -7.76 6.31 5.68
CA ALA A 255 -6.82 5.84 6.72
C ALA A 255 -7.31 6.05 8.17
N TYR A 256 -8.09 7.09 8.43
CA TYR A 256 -8.71 7.30 9.75
C TYR A 256 -9.62 6.14 10.20
N TYR A 257 -10.18 5.36 9.26
CA TYR A 257 -10.91 4.12 9.56
C TYR A 257 -10.05 3.01 10.16
N ALA A 258 -8.72 3.14 10.13
CA ALA A 258 -7.81 2.26 10.86
C ALA A 258 -7.94 2.36 12.39
N LYS A 259 -8.78 3.26 12.92
CA LYS A 259 -9.33 3.10 14.28
C LYS A 259 -10.00 1.72 14.47
N LYS A 260 -10.66 1.17 13.44
CA LYS A 260 -11.37 -0.12 13.50
C LYS A 260 -10.91 -1.18 12.51
N TRP A 261 -10.59 -0.81 11.27
CA TRP A 261 -10.34 -1.78 10.19
C TRP A 261 -9.09 -1.44 9.39
N GLY A 262 -8.33 -2.46 9.00
CA GLY A 262 -7.09 -2.28 8.23
C GLY A 262 -6.00 -1.54 9.03
N ILE A 263 -5.13 -0.86 8.29
CA ILE A 263 -3.98 -0.10 8.80
C ILE A 263 -3.75 1.19 8.02
N ALA A 264 -3.40 2.27 8.73
CA ALA A 264 -2.95 3.54 8.17
C ALA A 264 -1.42 3.52 8.01
N VAL A 265 -0.91 4.14 6.94
CA VAL A 265 0.52 4.13 6.62
C VAL A 265 1.04 5.55 6.40
N GLY A 266 2.01 5.94 7.22
CA GLY A 266 2.80 7.15 7.05
C GLY A 266 4.08 6.94 6.23
N SER A 267 4.66 8.03 5.76
CA SER A 267 5.88 8.04 4.95
C SER A 267 7.12 8.36 5.76
N VAL A 268 8.20 7.61 5.53
CA VAL A 268 9.56 7.96 5.95
C VAL A 268 10.49 8.08 4.74
N ASN A 269 11.60 8.79 4.93
CA ASN A 269 12.69 8.92 3.96
C ASN A 269 13.75 7.80 4.13
N TYR A 270 14.82 7.87 3.33
CA TYR A 270 15.93 6.92 3.35
C TYR A 270 16.61 6.76 4.73
N ASN A 271 16.64 7.84 5.52
CA ASN A 271 17.24 7.85 6.85
C ASN A 271 16.27 7.37 7.95
N ASN A 272 15.07 6.91 7.58
CA ASN A 272 13.98 6.58 8.49
C ASN A 272 13.45 7.79 9.29
N ASP A 273 13.67 9.01 8.80
CA ASP A 273 13.00 10.19 9.35
C ASP A 273 11.59 10.28 8.77
N LEU A 274 10.61 10.71 9.58
CA LEU A 274 9.25 10.97 9.09
C LEU A 274 9.29 12.04 7.99
N SER A 275 8.74 11.72 6.82
CA SER A 275 8.63 12.68 5.72
C SER A 275 7.78 13.88 6.15
N TYR A 276 8.24 15.09 5.86
CA TYR A 276 7.60 16.31 6.35
C TYR A 276 6.12 16.42 5.95
N PHE A 277 5.77 15.89 4.77
CA PHE A 277 4.41 15.87 4.21
C PHE A 277 3.52 14.77 4.81
N SER A 278 4.07 13.72 5.44
CA SER A 278 3.26 12.61 5.94
C SER A 278 2.27 13.14 6.98
N ASN A 279 0.98 12.85 6.81
CA ASN A 279 0.02 13.01 7.90
C ASN A 279 0.39 12.07 9.04
N ARG A 280 0.18 12.52 10.28
CA ARG A 280 0.72 11.92 11.52
C ARG A 280 -0.28 10.92 12.07
N ALA A 281 0.14 10.08 13.01
CA ALA A 281 -0.75 9.08 13.62
C ALA A 281 -1.84 9.69 14.51
N GLY A 282 -1.60 10.87 15.08
CA GLY A 282 -2.53 11.56 15.98
C GLY A 282 -2.49 11.05 17.41
N VAL A 283 -3.16 11.78 18.31
CA VAL A 283 -3.14 11.53 19.76
C VAL A 283 -3.95 10.30 20.16
N ASP A 284 -5.02 9.99 19.42
CA ASP A 284 -5.84 8.81 19.65
C ASP A 284 -5.19 7.60 18.97
N PRO A 285 -4.88 6.52 19.70
CA PRO A 285 -4.30 5.33 19.10
C PRO A 285 -5.17 4.72 18.00
N LEU A 286 -4.57 4.49 16.83
CA LEU A 286 -5.11 3.66 15.76
C LEU A 286 -4.02 2.71 15.22
N ALA A 287 -4.39 1.72 14.41
CA ALA A 287 -3.39 0.91 13.73
C ALA A 287 -2.68 1.77 12.68
N TYR A 288 -1.51 2.27 13.04
CA TYR A 288 -0.69 3.15 12.22
C TYR A 288 0.77 2.70 12.27
N VAL A 289 1.39 2.54 11.10
CA VAL A 289 2.83 2.28 10.95
C VAL A 289 3.40 3.23 9.92
N THR A 290 4.73 3.36 9.87
CA THR A 290 5.41 4.07 8.78
C THR A 290 6.09 3.09 7.83
N ALA A 291 6.33 3.54 6.60
CA ALA A 291 7.07 2.80 5.59
C ALA A 291 7.75 3.76 4.60
N PRO A 292 8.73 3.29 3.81
CA PRO A 292 9.42 4.10 2.80
C PRO A 292 8.45 4.77 1.82
N GLY A 293 8.41 6.10 1.79
CA GLY A 293 7.47 6.83 0.93
C GLY A 293 8.04 8.08 0.25
N GLU A 294 9.28 8.47 0.53
CA GLU A 294 9.93 9.63 -0.08
C GLU A 294 11.06 9.19 -1.01
N ASN A 295 11.03 9.67 -2.26
CA ASN A 295 11.98 9.29 -3.32
C ASN A 295 12.03 7.77 -3.56
N ILE A 296 10.85 7.17 -3.73
CA ILE A 296 10.71 5.75 -4.06
C ILE A 296 10.79 5.56 -5.57
N TYR A 297 11.76 4.78 -6.01
CA TYR A 297 11.91 4.37 -7.41
C TYR A 297 11.01 3.16 -7.69
N SER A 298 10.21 3.22 -8.75
CA SER A 298 9.35 2.09 -9.17
C SER A 298 8.98 2.20 -10.65
N THR A 299 8.22 1.23 -11.14
CA THR A 299 7.72 1.15 -12.52
C THR A 299 6.80 2.31 -12.87
N THR A 300 6.89 2.82 -14.09
CA THR A 300 5.96 3.80 -14.66
C THR A 300 5.52 3.34 -16.06
N PRO A 301 4.37 3.80 -16.59
CA PRO A 301 3.86 3.31 -17.86
C PRO A 301 4.86 3.40 -19.02
N GLY A 302 4.75 2.48 -19.98
CA GLY A 302 5.59 2.49 -21.17
C GLY A 302 6.99 1.92 -20.93
N ASN A 303 7.11 0.88 -20.10
CA ASN A 303 8.39 0.24 -19.75
C ASN A 303 9.42 1.20 -19.18
N SER A 304 8.96 2.17 -18.38
CA SER A 304 9.80 3.20 -17.78
C SER A 304 9.83 3.04 -16.26
N TYR A 305 10.69 3.82 -15.60
CA TYR A 305 10.81 3.83 -14.16
C TYR A 305 11.05 5.25 -13.69
N GLY A 306 10.57 5.58 -12.48
CA GLY A 306 10.66 6.93 -11.96
C GLY A 306 10.55 7.01 -10.45
N TYR A 307 10.96 8.15 -9.91
CA TYR A 307 10.82 8.48 -8.50
C TYR A 307 9.46 9.13 -8.24
N LYS A 308 8.81 8.74 -7.15
CA LYS A 308 7.64 9.44 -6.58
C LYS A 308 7.78 9.54 -5.08
N SER A 309 7.11 10.53 -4.50
CA SER A 309 7.03 10.77 -3.06
C SER A 309 5.58 10.88 -2.62
N GLY A 310 5.25 10.33 -1.46
CA GLY A 310 3.93 10.37 -0.86
C GLY A 310 3.66 9.18 0.04
N THR A 311 2.67 9.29 0.91
CA THR A 311 2.19 8.14 1.68
C THR A 311 1.58 7.05 0.76
N SER A 312 1.23 7.41 -0.48
CA SER A 312 0.93 6.47 -1.55
C SER A 312 2.08 5.54 -1.95
N MET A 313 3.34 5.91 -1.73
CA MET A 313 4.49 5.06 -1.96
C MET A 313 4.85 4.24 -0.71
N ALA A 314 4.51 4.73 0.48
CA ALA A 314 4.64 3.97 1.73
C ALA A 314 3.62 2.83 1.85
N THR A 315 2.37 3.09 1.49
CA THR A 315 1.26 2.13 1.51
C THR A 315 1.57 0.80 0.79
N PRO A 316 2.08 0.79 -0.46
CA PRO A 316 2.40 -0.45 -1.17
C PRO A 316 3.54 -1.25 -0.55
N HIS A 317 4.47 -0.63 0.18
CA HIS A 317 5.45 -1.38 0.96
C HIS A 317 4.75 -2.23 2.03
N VAL A 318 3.83 -1.64 2.80
CA VAL A 318 3.06 -2.36 3.83
C VAL A 318 2.13 -3.41 3.20
N ALA A 319 1.48 -3.11 2.07
CA ALA A 319 0.67 -4.09 1.34
C ALA A 319 1.51 -5.31 0.90
N GLY A 320 2.73 -5.07 0.41
CA GLY A 320 3.69 -6.12 0.12
C GLY A 320 4.10 -6.92 1.35
N VAL A 321 4.37 -6.28 2.50
CA VAL A 321 4.66 -6.98 3.75
C VAL A 321 3.50 -7.87 4.19
N VAL A 322 2.25 -7.39 4.07
CA VAL A 322 1.06 -8.21 4.36
C VAL A 322 0.98 -9.39 3.41
N ALA A 323 1.28 -9.21 2.11
CA ALA A 323 1.31 -10.31 1.17
C ALA A 323 2.40 -11.35 1.51
N LEU A 324 3.57 -10.92 1.98
CA LEU A 324 4.59 -11.82 2.51
C LEU A 324 4.07 -12.61 3.72
N MET A 325 3.41 -11.94 4.68
CA MET A 325 2.82 -12.58 5.86
C MET A 325 1.79 -13.65 5.48
N LEU A 326 0.86 -13.33 4.57
CA LEU A 326 -0.18 -14.25 4.14
C LEU A 326 0.37 -15.40 3.28
N SER A 327 1.44 -15.18 2.53
CA SER A 327 2.12 -16.26 1.81
C SER A 327 2.81 -17.25 2.76
N ALA A 328 3.24 -16.78 3.93
CA ALA A 328 3.86 -17.61 4.96
C ALA A 328 2.83 -18.31 5.86
N ASN A 329 1.72 -17.63 6.17
CA ASN A 329 0.60 -18.19 6.91
C ASN A 329 -0.74 -17.69 6.34
N PRO A 330 -1.39 -18.46 5.46
CA PRO A 330 -2.64 -18.04 4.81
C PRO A 330 -3.85 -18.02 5.77
N ASN A 331 -3.70 -18.53 7.01
CA ASN A 331 -4.78 -18.57 8.00
C ASN A 331 -4.82 -17.34 8.92
N LEU A 332 -3.92 -16.37 8.73
CA LEU A 332 -3.95 -15.15 9.53
C LEU A 332 -5.22 -14.34 9.24
N THR A 333 -5.99 -14.08 10.29
CA THR A 333 -7.13 -13.16 10.23
C THR A 333 -6.66 -11.71 10.11
N PRO A 334 -7.50 -10.79 9.59
CA PRO A 334 -7.17 -9.36 9.56
C PRO A 334 -6.78 -8.78 10.93
N ALA A 335 -7.45 -9.23 12.00
CA ALA A 335 -7.12 -8.81 13.36
C ALA A 335 -5.71 -9.27 13.80
N GLN A 336 -5.32 -10.50 13.46
CA GLN A 336 -3.98 -11.01 13.74
C GLN A 336 -2.92 -10.27 12.92
N VAL A 337 -3.16 -10.04 11.61
CA VAL A 337 -2.25 -9.24 10.77
C VAL A 337 -2.03 -7.85 11.37
N ARG A 338 -3.12 -7.15 11.71
CA ARG A 338 -3.09 -5.82 12.36
C ARG A 338 -2.31 -5.83 13.68
N SER A 339 -2.54 -6.84 14.52
CA SER A 339 -1.84 -6.97 15.80
C SER A 339 -0.35 -7.26 15.63
N ILE A 340 0.00 -8.14 14.68
CA ILE A 340 1.39 -8.50 14.39
C ILE A 340 2.13 -7.25 13.91
N LEU A 341 1.65 -6.58 12.85
CA LEU A 341 2.29 -5.39 12.27
C LEU A 341 2.60 -4.32 13.31
N THR A 342 1.61 -3.95 14.14
CA THR A 342 1.79 -2.90 15.16
C THR A 342 2.73 -3.35 16.29
N SER A 343 2.66 -4.62 16.70
CA SER A 343 3.52 -5.16 17.74
C SER A 343 4.99 -5.34 17.32
N THR A 344 5.26 -5.58 16.02
CA THR A 344 6.60 -5.83 15.49
C THR A 344 7.26 -4.62 14.83
N ALA A 345 6.51 -3.53 14.59
CA ALA A 345 7.07 -2.28 14.08
C ALA A 345 8.18 -1.72 14.99
N THR A 346 9.13 -0.98 14.45
CA THR A 346 10.27 -0.42 15.18
C THR A 346 10.20 1.09 15.21
N ALA A 347 10.33 1.68 16.39
CA ALA A 347 10.42 3.13 16.56
C ALA A 347 11.73 3.67 15.97
#